data_AF-A0A285LZH6-F1
#
_entry.id   AF-A0A285LZH6-F1
#
_cell.length_a   1.000
_cell.length_b   1.000
_cell.length_c   1.000
_cell.angle_alpha   90.00
_cell.angle_beta   90.00
_cell.angle_gamma   90.00
#
_symmetry.space_group_name_H-M   'P 1'
#
loop_
_entity.id
_entity.type
_entity.pdbx_description
1 polymer ?
#
loop_
_entity_poly.entity_id
_entity_poly.type
_entity_poly.pdbx_seq_one_letter_code
_entity_poly.pdbx_strand_id
1 'polypeptide(L)'
;MSALTPIKSKTTGTSRHGKGRIVGSGTRMATMIAVSALSTLLAVGASSPAKAQAPAKQLFGKKVAPANLQTRSIGSYAKGCLAGGRALEIDGPAWQAMRLSRNRNWGHPVLLSFLEKLAVDAKAYDGWNGLLIGDIAQPRGGPMITGHASHQIGLDADIWLRPMPKQRFSKAERESVSAISMLKKGTRAVDPNKFTMAHFRLIKRAASTPGVARIFVHPGIKKALCDRAGSDRDWLRQIRPWYGHHYHFHVRMKCPPGNPGCTNQAPPPPGDGCGKALAWWLSDAPWTPKKPSKKDPNKKPKKKRQVTLADLPQACTAVLNAEPMQVAGARYVPEPVRAITALPRSRPLQR
;
A
#
# COMPACT_ATOMS: atom_id res chain seq x y z
N MET A 1 32.82 53.98 0.81
CA MET A 1 32.15 53.86 -0.51
C MET A 1 30.86 53.08 -0.29
N SER A 2 29.91 53.69 0.41
CA SER A 2 28.78 54.46 -0.13
C SER A 2 27.68 53.56 -0.71
N ALA A 3 26.59 53.53 0.04
CA ALA A 3 25.34 52.83 -0.17
C ALA A 3 24.53 53.34 -1.39
N LEU A 4 23.46 52.61 -1.77
CA LEU A 4 22.08 53.13 -1.82
C LEU A 4 21.09 52.08 -2.34
N THR A 5 20.01 51.86 -1.58
CA THR A 5 18.64 51.51 -2.03
C THR A 5 17.79 52.79 -1.91
N PRO A 6 16.45 52.82 -2.10
CA PRO A 6 15.54 52.31 -3.15
C PRO A 6 14.52 53.40 -3.60
N ILE A 7 13.64 53.17 -4.60
CA ILE A 7 12.41 54.01 -4.79
C ILE A 7 11.18 53.18 -5.20
N LYS A 8 10.07 53.40 -4.48
CA LYS A 8 8.67 53.01 -4.77
C LYS A 8 7.99 54.10 -5.62
N SER A 9 6.96 53.76 -6.39
CA SER A 9 5.84 54.69 -6.62
C SER A 9 4.48 53.98 -6.59
N LYS A 10 3.55 54.60 -5.87
CA LYS A 10 2.10 54.36 -5.87
C LYS A 10 1.48 55.33 -6.87
N THR A 11 0.38 54.96 -7.50
CA THR A 11 -0.60 55.90 -8.05
C THR A 11 -1.98 55.62 -7.50
N THR A 12 -2.59 56.69 -7.02
CA THR A 12 -3.94 56.88 -6.48
C THR A 12 -4.92 57.23 -7.59
N GLY A 13 -6.19 56.85 -7.44
CA GLY A 13 -7.30 57.34 -8.26
C GLY A 13 -8.61 57.35 -7.45
N THR A 14 -9.09 58.56 -7.14
CA THR A 14 -10.31 58.91 -6.41
C THR A 14 -11.39 59.45 -7.36
N SER A 15 -12.68 59.19 -7.11
CA SER A 15 -13.83 60.13 -7.25
C SER A 15 -15.15 59.40 -6.85
N ARG A 16 -15.89 59.80 -5.80
CA ARG A 16 -17.10 60.70 -5.74
C ARG A 16 -18.18 60.37 -6.80
N HIS A 17 -19.50 60.47 -6.62
CA HIS A 17 -20.46 60.97 -5.61
C HIS A 17 -21.86 60.49 -6.07
N GLY A 18 -22.88 60.47 -5.20
CA GLY A 18 -24.29 60.46 -5.65
C GLY A 18 -25.31 59.94 -4.64
N LYS A 19 -25.87 60.85 -3.83
CA LYS A 19 -27.08 60.62 -3.02
C LYS A 19 -28.33 60.74 -3.90
N GLY A 20 -29.38 59.97 -3.57
CA GLY A 20 -30.74 60.22 -4.04
C GLY A 20 -31.75 59.47 -3.16
N ARG A 21 -32.55 60.22 -2.40
CA ARG A 21 -33.63 59.77 -1.52
C ARG A 21 -34.87 60.52 -1.96
N ILE A 22 -35.97 59.85 -2.31
CA ILE A 22 -37.30 60.45 -2.44
C ILE A 22 -38.35 59.51 -1.83
N VAL A 23 -39.34 60.13 -1.20
CA VAL A 23 -40.38 59.62 -0.30
C VAL A 23 -41.75 59.69 -0.99
N GLY A 24 -42.69 58.83 -0.56
CA GLY A 24 -44.16 59.05 -0.58
C GLY A 24 -44.92 58.45 -1.76
N SER A 25 -46.21 58.12 -1.71
CA SER A 25 -47.22 57.88 -0.65
C SER A 25 -48.55 57.61 -1.37
N GLY A 26 -49.34 56.62 -0.92
CA GLY A 26 -50.81 56.49 -1.12
C GLY A 26 -51.31 56.19 -2.55
N THR A 27 -52.44 55.52 -2.82
CA THR A 27 -53.63 55.24 -1.99
C THR A 27 -54.57 54.25 -2.72
N ARG A 28 -55.37 53.50 -1.93
CA ARG A 28 -56.71 52.89 -2.20
C ARG A 28 -56.80 51.71 -3.18
N MET A 29 -57.70 50.74 -3.08
CA MET A 29 -58.62 50.17 -2.07
C MET A 29 -59.48 49.21 -2.92
N ALA A 30 -59.49 47.89 -2.70
CA ALA A 30 -60.60 47.03 -3.14
C ALA A 30 -60.48 45.62 -2.53
N THR A 31 -61.54 45.31 -1.80
CA THR A 31 -61.95 44.07 -1.17
C THR A 31 -62.02 42.90 -2.15
N MET A 32 -61.52 41.72 -1.77
CA MET A 32 -62.22 40.44 -1.97
C MET A 32 -61.66 39.40 -1.00
N ILE A 33 -62.51 39.01 -0.05
CA ILE A 33 -62.34 37.84 0.81
C ILE A 33 -62.59 36.63 -0.09
N ALA A 34 -61.53 35.92 -0.47
CA ALA A 34 -61.62 34.58 -1.03
C ALA A 34 -60.89 33.63 -0.09
N VAL A 35 -61.66 32.92 0.74
CA VAL A 35 -61.16 31.80 1.55
C VAL A 35 -60.78 30.69 0.57
N SER A 36 -59.50 30.58 0.24
CA SER A 36 -58.93 29.41 -0.42
C SER A 36 -58.06 28.69 0.59
N ALA A 37 -58.55 27.55 1.06
CA ALA A 37 -57.82 26.64 1.93
C ALA A 37 -56.55 26.16 1.20
N LEU A 38 -55.42 26.81 1.50
CA LEU A 38 -54.12 26.37 1.02
C LEU A 38 -53.68 25.20 1.89
N SER A 39 -54.03 23.98 1.46
CA SER A 39 -53.49 22.74 1.99
C SER A 39 -51.97 22.75 1.78
N THR A 40 -51.22 23.26 2.76
CA THR A 40 -49.77 23.03 2.85
C THR A 40 -49.55 21.54 3.05
N LEU A 41 -49.34 20.83 1.94
CA LEU A 41 -48.75 19.50 1.95
C LEU A 41 -47.34 19.66 2.54
N LEU A 42 -47.20 19.45 3.85
CA LEU A 42 -45.89 19.18 4.44
C LEU A 42 -45.39 17.88 3.80
N ALA A 43 -44.61 18.02 2.73
CA ALA A 43 -43.75 16.95 2.26
C ALA A 43 -42.75 16.68 3.38
N VAL A 44 -43.12 15.79 4.31
CA VAL A 44 -42.21 15.17 5.25
C VAL A 44 -41.23 14.38 4.40
N GLY A 45 -40.13 15.04 4.01
CA GLY A 45 -39.01 14.41 3.36
C GLY A 45 -38.49 13.33 4.29
N ALA A 46 -38.91 12.10 4.04
CA ALA A 46 -38.37 10.92 4.70
C ALA A 46 -36.86 10.93 4.43
N SER A 47 -36.11 11.41 5.42
CA SER A 47 -34.67 11.38 5.45
C SER A 47 -34.29 9.91 5.54
N SER A 48 -34.20 9.25 4.38
CA SER A 48 -33.75 7.87 4.32
C SER A 48 -32.39 7.81 5.01
N PRO A 49 -32.20 6.93 6.02
CA PRO A 49 -30.91 6.82 6.68
C PRO A 49 -29.88 6.52 5.59
N ALA A 50 -28.90 7.42 5.45
CA ALA A 50 -27.84 7.27 4.46
C ALA A 50 -27.21 5.89 4.64
N LYS A 51 -27.48 4.96 3.70
CA LYS A 51 -26.90 3.61 3.73
C LYS A 51 -25.38 3.78 3.81
N ALA A 52 -24.79 3.28 4.90
CA ALA A 52 -23.35 3.34 5.08
C ALA A 52 -22.68 2.70 3.86
N GLN A 53 -21.88 3.48 3.12
CA GLN A 53 -21.21 3.00 1.92
C GLN A 53 -20.33 1.80 2.25
N ALA A 54 -20.37 0.78 1.38
CA ALA A 54 -19.54 -0.39 1.55
C ALA A 54 -18.05 0.00 1.60
N PRO A 55 -17.25 -0.53 2.54
CA PRO A 55 -15.82 -0.27 2.62
C PRO A 55 -15.11 -0.67 1.33
N ALA A 56 -14.22 0.19 0.82
CA ALA A 56 -13.47 -0.06 -0.40
C ALA A 56 -12.74 -1.42 -0.37
N LYS A 57 -12.21 -1.82 0.79
CA LYS A 57 -11.53 -3.12 0.93
C LYS A 57 -12.42 -4.33 0.62
N GLN A 58 -13.72 -4.24 0.93
CA GLN A 58 -14.69 -5.29 0.62
C GLN A 58 -15.06 -5.29 -0.86
N LEU A 59 -15.04 -4.11 -1.51
CA LEU A 59 -15.32 -3.98 -2.93
C LEU A 59 -14.17 -4.53 -3.78
N PHE A 60 -12.94 -4.08 -3.51
CA PHE A 60 -11.75 -4.52 -4.24
C PHE A 60 -11.41 -5.99 -3.95
N GLY A 61 -11.54 -6.44 -2.70
CA GLY A 61 -11.24 -7.83 -2.32
C GLY A 61 -12.20 -8.89 -2.86
N LYS A 62 -13.34 -8.48 -3.46
CA LYS A 62 -14.25 -9.39 -4.19
C LYS A 62 -13.88 -9.57 -5.66
N LYS A 63 -12.97 -8.76 -6.20
CA LYS A 63 -12.59 -8.83 -7.62
C LYS A 63 -11.54 -9.92 -7.79
N VAL A 64 -11.91 -10.97 -8.53
CA VAL A 64 -11.06 -12.15 -8.78
C VAL A 64 -10.21 -12.04 -10.05
N ALA A 65 -10.52 -11.08 -10.92
CA ALA A 65 -9.83 -10.84 -12.18
C ALA A 65 -9.46 -9.35 -12.33
N PRO A 66 -8.35 -9.05 -13.03
CA PRO A 66 -7.94 -7.68 -13.29
C PRO A 66 -8.96 -6.95 -14.16
N ALA A 67 -8.95 -5.62 -14.11
CA ALA A 67 -9.78 -4.80 -14.99
C ALA A 67 -9.25 -4.90 -16.43
N ASN A 68 -10.14 -5.09 -17.41
CA ASN A 68 -9.82 -5.03 -18.84
C ASN A 68 -9.57 -3.58 -19.28
N LEU A 69 -8.43 -3.04 -18.84
CA LEU A 69 -8.00 -1.67 -19.05
C LEU A 69 -6.49 -1.68 -19.28
N GLN A 70 -5.97 -0.62 -19.89
CA GLN A 70 -4.52 -0.42 -19.97
C GLN A 70 -3.90 -0.31 -18.56
N THR A 71 -2.70 -0.90 -18.40
CA THR A 71 -2.05 -1.00 -17.10
C THR A 71 -1.67 0.37 -16.55
N ARG A 72 -2.21 0.74 -15.39
CA ARG A 72 -1.91 2.01 -14.72
C ARG A 72 -1.96 1.89 -13.20
N SER A 73 -0.98 2.47 -12.53
CA SER A 73 -0.99 2.70 -11.08
C SER A 73 -1.69 4.02 -10.81
N ILE A 74 -2.77 4.01 -10.01
CA ILE A 74 -3.62 5.18 -9.81
C ILE A 74 -3.67 5.53 -8.33
N GLY A 75 -3.37 6.78 -7.99
CA GLY A 75 -3.31 7.30 -6.64
C GLY A 75 -1.95 7.08 -5.97
N SER A 76 -1.98 6.93 -4.64
CA SER A 76 -0.79 6.66 -3.84
C SER A 76 -0.81 5.23 -3.30
N TYR A 77 0.35 4.74 -2.83
CA TYR A 77 0.56 3.35 -2.42
C TYR A 77 -0.46 2.76 -1.44
N ALA A 78 -1.07 3.61 -0.58
CA ALA A 78 -2.08 3.24 0.41
C ALA A 78 -3.44 3.94 0.20
N LYS A 79 -3.64 4.57 -0.96
CA LYS A 79 -4.87 5.27 -1.33
C LYS A 79 -4.97 5.31 -2.85
N GLY A 80 -5.32 4.18 -3.46
CA GLY A 80 -5.27 4.02 -4.90
C GLY A 80 -5.85 2.70 -5.40
N CYS A 81 -5.62 2.40 -6.67
CA CYS A 81 -6.01 1.16 -7.34
C CYS A 81 -5.04 0.83 -8.49
N LEU A 82 -5.19 -0.37 -9.06
CA LEU A 82 -4.42 -0.85 -10.21
C LEU A 82 -5.37 -1.18 -11.36
N ALA A 83 -5.26 -0.43 -12.46
CA ALA A 83 -5.91 -0.78 -13.73
C ALA A 83 -5.02 -1.77 -14.49
N GLY A 84 -5.61 -2.76 -15.16
CA GLY A 84 -4.86 -3.65 -16.07
C GLY A 84 -3.68 -4.38 -15.42
N GLY A 85 -3.79 -4.76 -14.15
CA GLY A 85 -2.70 -5.46 -13.45
C GLY A 85 -2.31 -6.74 -14.17
N ARG A 86 -1.01 -7.04 -14.23
CA ARG A 86 -0.49 -8.31 -14.75
C ARG A 86 -0.18 -9.25 -13.60
N ALA A 87 -0.42 -10.54 -13.78
CA ALA A 87 0.00 -11.54 -12.82
C ALA A 87 1.51 -11.75 -12.94
N LEU A 88 2.20 -11.86 -11.81
CA LEU A 88 3.49 -12.52 -11.76
C LEU A 88 3.24 -14.02 -11.94
N GLU A 89 4.02 -14.66 -12.82
CA GLU A 89 4.02 -16.11 -12.94
C GLU A 89 4.30 -16.76 -11.58
N ILE A 90 3.50 -17.78 -11.25
CA ILE A 90 3.61 -18.45 -9.94
C ILE A 90 4.99 -19.08 -9.73
N ASP A 91 5.67 -19.39 -10.83
CA ASP A 91 6.97 -19.99 -10.92
C ASP A 91 7.83 -19.28 -11.96
N GLY A 92 9.07 -19.00 -11.60
CA GLY A 92 10.10 -18.59 -12.56
C GLY A 92 11.41 -19.32 -12.36
N PRO A 93 12.45 -19.00 -13.15
CA PRO A 93 13.78 -19.63 -13.05
C PRO A 93 14.46 -19.43 -11.68
N ALA A 94 14.12 -18.37 -10.96
CA ALA A 94 14.71 -18.02 -9.67
C ALA A 94 13.70 -17.50 -8.65
N TRP A 95 12.40 -17.72 -8.84
CA TRP A 95 11.39 -17.32 -7.85
C TRP A 95 10.21 -18.27 -7.77
N GLN A 96 9.45 -18.12 -6.67
CA GLN A 96 8.17 -18.75 -6.42
C GLN A 96 7.22 -17.75 -5.74
N ALA A 97 6.00 -17.61 -6.26
CA ALA A 97 4.94 -16.86 -5.59
C ALA A 97 4.31 -17.70 -4.46
N MET A 98 4.10 -17.08 -3.30
CA MET A 98 3.60 -17.70 -2.08
C MET A 98 2.15 -17.28 -1.81
N ARG A 99 1.42 -18.07 -1.02
CA ARG A 99 0.04 -17.76 -0.60
C ARG A 99 -0.89 -17.46 -1.79
N LEU A 100 -0.86 -18.32 -2.81
CA LEU A 100 -1.60 -18.17 -4.06
C LEU A 100 -3.12 -18.05 -3.82
N SER A 101 -3.63 -18.73 -2.78
CA SER A 101 -5.04 -18.65 -2.36
C SER A 101 -5.54 -17.22 -2.09
N ARG A 102 -4.63 -16.28 -1.77
CA ARG A 102 -4.97 -14.87 -1.53
C ARG A 102 -5.27 -14.09 -2.81
N ASN A 103 -4.86 -14.61 -3.98
CA ASN A 103 -4.96 -13.93 -5.27
C ASN A 103 -4.28 -12.53 -5.25
N ARG A 104 -3.04 -12.49 -4.77
CA ARG A 104 -2.28 -11.24 -4.54
C ARG A 104 -0.99 -11.11 -5.35
N ASN A 105 -0.82 -11.88 -6.42
CA ASN A 105 0.36 -11.84 -7.29
C ASN A 105 0.19 -10.87 -8.48
N TRP A 106 -0.58 -9.79 -8.34
CA TRP A 106 -0.84 -8.84 -9.43
C TRP A 106 -0.04 -7.55 -9.27
N GLY A 107 0.57 -7.06 -10.32
CA GLY A 107 1.43 -5.87 -10.27
C GLY A 107 1.44 -5.06 -11.55
N HIS A 108 2.07 -3.89 -11.45
CA HIS A 108 2.46 -3.10 -12.61
C HIS A 108 3.70 -3.75 -13.26
N PRO A 109 3.83 -3.79 -14.61
CA PRO A 109 4.95 -4.43 -15.31
C PRO A 109 6.33 -4.05 -14.77
N VAL A 110 6.59 -2.77 -14.49
CA VAL A 110 7.85 -2.29 -13.88
C VAL A 110 8.20 -3.01 -12.58
N LEU A 111 7.22 -3.29 -11.70
CA LEU A 111 7.48 -4.06 -10.48
C LEU A 111 7.77 -5.53 -10.80
N LEU A 112 7.00 -6.14 -11.70
CA LEU A 112 7.19 -7.55 -12.06
C LEU A 112 8.58 -7.78 -12.66
N SER A 113 8.99 -6.95 -13.62
CA SER A 113 10.33 -7.00 -14.22
C SER A 113 11.44 -6.77 -13.18
N PHE A 114 11.21 -5.89 -12.19
CA PHE A 114 12.13 -5.73 -11.06
C PHE A 114 12.27 -7.02 -10.25
N LEU A 115 11.15 -7.69 -9.92
CA LEU A 115 11.16 -8.92 -9.12
C LEU A 115 11.85 -10.07 -9.86
N GLU A 116 11.54 -10.25 -11.13
CA GLU A 116 12.14 -11.26 -12.01
C GLU A 116 13.65 -11.05 -12.12
N LYS A 117 14.08 -9.80 -12.38
CA LYS A 117 15.50 -9.46 -12.46
C LYS A 117 16.22 -9.63 -11.12
N LEU A 118 15.65 -9.13 -10.02
CA LEU A 118 16.23 -9.29 -8.69
C LEU A 118 16.43 -10.76 -8.36
N ALA A 119 15.47 -11.62 -8.72
CA ALA A 119 15.55 -13.05 -8.47
C ALA A 119 16.73 -13.71 -9.18
N VAL A 120 16.87 -13.45 -10.48
CA VAL A 120 17.97 -14.00 -11.29
C VAL A 120 19.32 -13.46 -10.82
N ASP A 121 19.42 -12.15 -10.63
CA ASP A 121 20.67 -11.52 -10.20
C ASP A 121 21.10 -11.97 -8.79
N ALA A 122 20.17 -12.10 -7.84
CA ALA A 122 20.50 -12.55 -6.50
C ALA A 122 20.99 -14.00 -6.47
N LYS A 123 20.42 -14.85 -7.34
CA LYS A 123 20.90 -16.22 -7.55
C LYS A 123 22.29 -16.28 -8.15
N ALA A 124 22.54 -15.45 -9.16
CA ALA A 124 23.84 -15.43 -9.83
C ALA A 124 24.97 -14.84 -8.97
N TYR A 125 24.67 -13.80 -8.17
CA TYR A 125 25.73 -12.95 -7.60
C TYR A 125 25.72 -12.80 -6.08
N ASP A 126 24.61 -13.12 -5.39
CA ASP A 126 24.47 -12.84 -3.96
C ASP A 126 24.55 -14.11 -3.09
N GLY A 127 24.66 -15.29 -3.70
CA GLY A 127 24.55 -16.57 -3.00
C GLY A 127 23.13 -16.81 -2.48
N TRP A 128 22.11 -16.32 -3.20
CA TRP A 128 20.71 -16.41 -2.80
C TRP A 128 19.90 -17.25 -3.80
N ASN A 129 19.53 -18.48 -3.44
CA ASN A 129 19.01 -19.47 -4.39
C ASN A 129 17.74 -19.07 -5.18
N GLY A 130 17.01 -18.06 -4.72
CA GLY A 130 15.86 -17.47 -5.40
C GLY A 130 14.92 -16.76 -4.45
N LEU A 131 13.92 -16.05 -4.98
CA LEU A 131 12.96 -15.30 -4.19
C LEU A 131 11.72 -16.13 -3.86
N LEU A 132 11.29 -16.06 -2.61
CA LEU A 132 9.92 -16.39 -2.23
C LEU A 132 9.13 -15.08 -2.14
N ILE A 133 8.22 -14.87 -3.09
CA ILE A 133 7.48 -13.61 -3.25
C ILE A 133 6.11 -13.74 -2.58
N GLY A 134 5.83 -12.87 -1.63
CA GLY A 134 4.56 -12.78 -0.91
C GLY A 134 3.52 -11.93 -1.64
N ASP A 135 2.84 -11.07 -0.89
CA ASP A 135 1.78 -10.23 -1.44
C ASP A 135 2.37 -9.14 -2.36
N ILE A 136 1.75 -8.94 -3.53
CA ILE A 136 2.03 -7.83 -4.48
C ILE A 136 0.84 -6.87 -4.49
N ALA A 137 -0.26 -7.23 -5.15
CA ALA A 137 -1.53 -6.51 -5.11
C ALA A 137 -2.66 -7.47 -5.47
N GLN A 138 -3.89 -7.10 -5.10
CA GLN A 138 -5.11 -7.74 -5.61
C GLN A 138 -5.26 -7.49 -7.12
N PRO A 139 -6.11 -8.21 -7.87
CA PRO A 139 -6.21 -8.09 -9.33
C PRO A 139 -6.48 -6.66 -9.84
N ARG A 140 -7.20 -5.87 -9.04
CA ARG A 140 -7.50 -4.46 -9.32
C ARG A 140 -6.85 -3.49 -8.33
N GLY A 141 -5.88 -3.99 -7.57
CA GLY A 141 -5.24 -3.27 -6.47
C GLY A 141 -6.23 -2.93 -5.36
N GLY A 142 -6.20 -1.68 -4.91
CA GLY A 142 -7.12 -1.17 -3.89
C GLY A 142 -6.83 -1.67 -2.47
N PRO A 143 -7.52 -1.12 -1.46
CA PRO A 143 -7.37 -1.55 -0.07
C PRO A 143 -7.61 -3.05 0.09
N MET A 144 -6.74 -3.73 0.84
CA MET A 144 -6.86 -5.17 1.09
C MET A 144 -7.78 -5.46 2.27
N ILE A 145 -8.45 -6.63 2.23
CA ILE A 145 -9.30 -7.10 3.34
C ILE A 145 -8.46 -7.30 4.62
N THR A 146 -7.22 -7.80 4.45
CA THR A 146 -6.26 -8.16 5.49
C THR A 146 -4.84 -7.80 5.06
N GLY A 147 -3.93 -7.67 6.02
CA GLY A 147 -2.50 -7.44 5.74
C GLY A 147 -2.15 -5.95 5.68
N HIS A 148 -1.38 -5.57 4.65
CA HIS A 148 -0.76 -4.26 4.55
C HIS A 148 -1.76 -3.15 4.20
N ALA A 149 -1.47 -1.94 4.71
CA ALA A 149 -2.22 -0.75 4.34
C ALA A 149 -1.92 -0.27 2.91
N SER A 150 -0.74 -0.59 2.38
CA SER A 150 -0.30 -0.28 1.02
C SER A 150 -0.65 -1.39 0.02
N HIS A 151 0.19 -1.66 -0.99
CA HIS A 151 -0.07 -2.67 -2.04
C HIS A 151 -1.28 -2.37 -2.92
N GLN A 152 -1.75 -1.13 -2.94
CA GLN A 152 -2.99 -0.78 -3.62
C GLN A 152 -2.79 -0.48 -5.11
N ILE A 153 -1.57 -0.14 -5.54
CA ILE A 153 -1.31 0.39 -6.89
C ILE A 153 -0.36 -0.47 -7.73
N GLY A 154 -0.08 -1.70 -7.29
CA GLY A 154 0.79 -2.64 -8.03
C GLY A 154 2.27 -2.27 -8.07
N LEU A 155 2.76 -1.48 -7.12
CA LEU A 155 4.16 -1.02 -7.03
C LEU A 155 4.83 -1.41 -5.70
N ASP A 156 4.22 -2.33 -4.95
CA ASP A 156 4.73 -2.87 -3.70
C ASP A 156 4.80 -4.39 -3.79
N ALA A 157 5.81 -5.00 -3.19
CA ALA A 157 5.89 -6.45 -3.03
C ALA A 157 6.58 -6.85 -1.72
N ASP A 158 6.10 -7.92 -1.11
CA ASP A 158 6.79 -8.55 0.01
C ASP A 158 7.71 -9.66 -0.49
N ILE A 159 8.98 -9.65 -0.07
CA ILE A 159 9.96 -10.69 -0.41
C ILE A 159 10.43 -11.31 0.89
N TRP A 160 10.24 -12.62 1.03
CA TRP A 160 10.60 -13.31 2.25
C TRP A 160 12.12 -13.36 2.42
N LEU A 161 12.56 -13.22 3.67
CA LEU A 161 13.96 -13.42 4.06
C LEU A 161 14.27 -14.91 4.29
N ARG A 162 13.43 -15.80 3.78
CA ARG A 162 13.68 -17.24 3.72
C ARG A 162 14.22 -17.56 2.33
N PRO A 163 15.42 -18.15 2.20
CA PRO A 163 15.90 -18.61 0.91
C PRO A 163 14.92 -19.57 0.25
N MET A 164 14.72 -19.43 -1.05
CA MET A 164 13.94 -20.39 -1.83
C MET A 164 14.65 -21.76 -1.78
N PRO A 165 13.94 -22.88 -1.50
CA PRO A 165 14.53 -24.22 -1.58
C PRO A 165 14.93 -24.58 -3.01
N LYS A 166 15.72 -25.66 -3.18
CA LYS A 166 16.12 -26.15 -4.51
C LYS A 166 14.92 -26.72 -5.27
N GLN A 167 14.09 -27.49 -4.58
CA GLN A 167 12.85 -28.05 -5.10
C GLN A 167 11.75 -26.99 -5.15
N ARG A 168 10.83 -27.12 -6.10
CA ARG A 168 9.66 -26.26 -6.12
C ARG A 168 8.67 -26.65 -5.04
N PHE A 169 8.06 -25.67 -4.39
CA PHE A 169 6.95 -25.91 -3.49
C PHE A 169 5.69 -26.27 -4.27
N SER A 170 5.02 -27.33 -3.85
CA SER A 170 3.64 -27.62 -4.22
C SER A 170 2.71 -26.47 -3.82
N LYS A 171 1.50 -26.46 -4.38
CA LYS A 171 0.47 -25.47 -4.03
C LYS A 171 0.17 -25.48 -2.53
N ALA A 172 0.06 -26.66 -1.92
CA ALA A 172 -0.20 -26.79 -0.48
C ALA A 172 0.95 -26.24 0.37
N GLU A 173 2.21 -26.53 0.01
CA GLU A 173 3.38 -26.00 0.72
C GLU A 173 3.45 -24.47 0.64
N ARG A 174 3.08 -23.87 -0.51
CA ARG A 174 3.01 -22.40 -0.64
C ARG A 174 2.03 -21.74 0.31
N GLU A 175 1.05 -22.49 0.82
CA GLU A 175 0.08 -22.00 1.80
C GLU A 175 0.53 -22.22 3.25
N SER A 176 1.23 -23.31 3.53
CA SER A 176 1.56 -23.73 4.90
C SER A 176 2.97 -23.36 5.37
N VAL A 177 3.96 -23.33 4.46
CA VAL A 177 5.35 -23.02 4.79
C VAL A 177 5.43 -21.63 5.40
N SER A 178 6.11 -21.47 6.53
CA SER A 178 6.25 -20.18 7.21
C SER A 178 7.54 -19.45 6.82
N ALA A 179 7.46 -18.12 6.82
CA ALA A 179 8.63 -17.26 6.76
C ALA A 179 9.42 -17.35 8.07
N ILE A 180 10.72 -17.09 8.01
CA ILE A 180 11.63 -17.24 9.16
C ILE A 180 11.92 -15.84 9.71
N SER A 181 11.70 -15.64 11.01
CA SER A 181 12.09 -14.40 11.68
C SER A 181 13.62 -14.29 11.77
N MET A 182 14.16 -13.15 11.35
CA MET A 182 15.58 -12.82 11.43
C MET A 182 15.99 -12.28 12.80
N LEU A 183 15.08 -12.18 13.77
CA LEU A 183 15.37 -11.66 15.11
C LEU A 183 15.72 -12.77 16.10
N LYS A 184 16.57 -12.44 17.07
CA LYS A 184 16.78 -13.27 18.24
C LYS A 184 15.52 -13.24 19.11
N LYS A 185 15.06 -14.42 19.55
CA LYS A 185 13.82 -14.59 20.31
C LYS A 185 13.79 -13.64 21.51
N GLY A 186 12.67 -12.91 21.68
CA GLY A 186 12.48 -11.97 22.78
C GLY A 186 13.22 -10.63 22.62
N THR A 187 13.88 -10.38 21.49
CA THR A 187 14.65 -9.15 21.27
C THR A 187 14.28 -8.47 19.96
N ARG A 188 14.76 -7.22 19.79
CA ARG A 188 14.65 -6.45 18.55
C ARG A 188 15.92 -6.49 17.70
N ALA A 189 16.94 -7.24 18.13
CA ALA A 189 18.19 -7.43 17.42
C ALA A 189 18.09 -8.62 16.45
N VAL A 190 18.87 -8.57 15.37
CA VAL A 190 18.99 -9.73 14.47
C VAL A 190 19.66 -10.91 15.16
N ASP A 191 19.26 -12.11 14.79
CA ASP A 191 19.93 -13.35 15.14
C ASP A 191 21.09 -13.56 14.14
N PRO A 192 22.36 -13.49 14.57
CA PRO A 192 23.50 -13.61 13.66
C PRO A 192 23.59 -14.98 12.98
N ASN A 193 22.98 -16.01 13.58
CA ASN A 193 22.93 -17.37 12.99
C ASN A 193 21.88 -17.48 11.87
N LYS A 194 20.98 -16.50 11.73
CA LYS A 194 19.96 -16.45 10.68
C LYS A 194 20.27 -15.38 9.63
N PHE A 195 20.64 -14.18 10.07
CA PHE A 195 20.89 -13.05 9.17
C PHE A 195 22.33 -13.07 8.60
N THR A 196 22.52 -13.88 7.56
CA THR A 196 23.80 -14.09 6.88
C THR A 196 24.18 -12.95 5.92
N MET A 197 25.39 -12.99 5.36
CA MET A 197 25.82 -12.06 4.31
C MET A 197 25.03 -12.18 3.00
N ALA A 198 24.40 -13.33 2.73
CA ALA A 198 23.52 -13.48 1.57
C ALA A 198 22.27 -12.60 1.71
N HIS A 199 21.70 -12.48 2.91
CA HIS A 199 20.60 -11.55 3.19
C HIS A 199 21.02 -10.09 3.02
N PHE A 200 22.22 -9.75 3.53
CA PHE A 200 22.79 -8.42 3.35
C PHE A 200 22.92 -8.06 1.87
N ARG A 201 23.51 -8.95 1.05
CA ARG A 201 23.71 -8.72 -0.38
C ARG A 201 22.38 -8.63 -1.15
N LEU A 202 21.41 -9.51 -0.85
CA LEU A 202 20.07 -9.44 -1.44
C LEU A 202 19.40 -8.08 -1.21
N ILE A 203 19.39 -7.61 0.04
CA ILE A 203 18.75 -6.33 0.38
C ILE A 203 19.53 -5.16 -0.24
N LYS A 204 20.87 -5.20 -0.21
CA LYS A 204 21.71 -4.19 -0.86
C LYS A 204 21.44 -4.13 -2.36
N ARG A 205 21.39 -5.27 -3.05
CA ARG A 205 21.07 -5.36 -4.48
C ARG A 205 19.72 -4.75 -4.77
N ALA A 206 18.69 -5.18 -4.05
CA ALA A 206 17.34 -4.63 -4.20
C ALA A 206 17.32 -3.10 -4.00
N ALA A 207 17.99 -2.59 -2.96
CA ALA A 207 18.03 -1.16 -2.66
C ALA A 207 18.84 -0.34 -3.68
N SER A 208 19.80 -0.97 -4.35
CA SER A 208 20.68 -0.34 -5.33
C SER A 208 20.05 -0.32 -6.73
N THR A 209 18.99 -1.10 -6.97
CA THR A 209 18.33 -1.15 -8.28
C THR A 209 17.61 0.17 -8.60
N PRO A 210 17.87 0.77 -9.77
CA PRO A 210 17.16 1.96 -10.23
C PRO A 210 15.64 1.77 -10.21
N GLY A 211 14.91 2.80 -9.80
CA GLY A 211 13.46 2.78 -9.71
C GLY A 211 12.91 2.31 -8.36
N VAL A 212 13.72 1.72 -7.47
CA VAL A 212 13.29 1.48 -6.09
C VAL A 212 13.17 2.81 -5.34
N ALA A 213 12.05 3.00 -4.66
CA ALA A 213 11.74 4.20 -3.88
C ALA A 213 12.01 4.00 -2.38
N ARG A 214 11.69 2.82 -1.85
CA ARG A 214 11.91 2.43 -0.44
C ARG A 214 11.99 0.92 -0.32
N ILE A 215 12.72 0.44 0.69
CA ILE A 215 12.59 -0.91 1.21
C ILE A 215 12.31 -0.82 2.71
N PHE A 216 11.22 -1.40 3.17
CA PHE A 216 10.91 -1.46 4.60
C PHE A 216 11.41 -2.77 5.21
N VAL A 217 12.12 -2.64 6.33
CA VAL A 217 12.66 -3.74 7.12
C VAL A 217 12.47 -3.46 8.61
N HIS A 218 12.54 -4.50 9.44
CA HIS A 218 12.60 -4.31 10.88
C HIS A 218 13.81 -3.44 11.28
N PRO A 219 13.72 -2.58 12.33
CA PRO A 219 14.84 -1.75 12.76
C PRO A 219 16.12 -2.52 13.08
N GLY A 220 16.01 -3.70 13.68
CA GLY A 220 17.16 -4.59 13.92
C GLY A 220 17.88 -5.01 12.64
N ILE A 221 17.14 -5.26 11.56
CA ILE A 221 17.71 -5.57 10.24
C ILE A 221 18.40 -4.32 9.69
N LYS A 222 17.77 -3.13 9.75
CA LYS A 222 18.43 -1.89 9.32
C LYS A 222 19.73 -1.67 10.07
N LYS A 223 19.75 -1.90 11.40
CA LYS A 223 20.98 -1.81 12.19
C LYS A 223 22.07 -2.75 11.66
N ALA A 224 21.73 -4.02 11.43
CA ALA A 224 22.68 -5.00 10.89
C ALA A 224 23.23 -4.61 9.50
N LEU A 225 22.39 -4.00 8.65
CA LEU A 225 22.82 -3.47 7.36
C LEU A 225 23.78 -2.26 7.55
N CYS A 226 23.43 -1.32 8.43
CA CYS A 226 24.28 -0.18 8.77
C CYS A 226 25.65 -0.59 9.28
N ASP A 227 25.70 -1.58 10.18
CA ASP A 227 26.93 -2.10 10.79
C ASP A 227 27.84 -2.77 9.76
N ARG A 228 27.27 -3.37 8.69
CA ARG A 228 28.01 -4.17 7.68
C ARG A 228 28.31 -3.43 6.37
N ALA A 229 27.77 -2.24 6.16
CA ALA A 229 27.81 -1.60 4.83
C ALA A 229 29.18 -1.07 4.39
N GLY A 230 30.15 -0.90 5.30
CA GLY A 230 31.43 -0.30 4.97
C GLY A 230 31.24 1.14 4.45
N SER A 231 32.01 1.51 3.42
CA SER A 231 32.01 2.84 2.79
C SER A 231 30.92 3.05 1.73
N ASP A 232 30.48 2.00 1.04
CA ASP A 232 29.37 2.09 0.07
C ASP A 232 28.02 2.03 0.79
N ARG A 233 27.46 3.21 1.06
CA ARG A 233 26.32 3.41 1.98
C ARG A 233 25.10 4.09 1.36
N ASP A 234 25.17 4.61 0.13
CA ASP A 234 24.09 5.43 -0.43
C ASP A 234 22.75 4.67 -0.54
N TRP A 235 22.82 3.37 -0.83
CA TRP A 235 21.67 2.48 -0.89
C TRP A 235 20.90 2.38 0.45
N LEU A 236 21.56 2.60 1.60
CA LEU A 236 20.93 2.57 2.92
C LEU A 236 19.86 3.66 3.09
N ARG A 237 19.95 4.75 2.30
CA ARG A 237 18.93 5.81 2.28
C ARG A 237 17.55 5.26 1.92
N GLN A 238 17.49 4.25 1.05
CA GLN A 238 16.24 3.59 0.66
C GLN A 238 15.69 2.65 1.74
N ILE A 239 16.55 2.17 2.65
CA ILE A 239 16.16 1.27 3.73
C ILE A 239 15.45 2.05 4.84
N ARG A 240 14.20 1.71 5.10
CA ARG A 240 13.32 2.37 6.07
C ARG A 240 12.96 1.40 7.21
N PRO A 241 13.29 1.72 8.47
CA PRO A 241 12.81 0.94 9.60
C PRO A 241 11.28 1.00 9.68
N TRP A 242 10.64 -0.13 9.95
CA TRP A 242 9.21 -0.22 10.18
C TRP A 242 8.85 -1.37 11.12
N TYR A 243 7.70 -1.27 11.79
CA TYR A 243 7.16 -2.35 12.62
C TYR A 243 6.98 -3.65 11.82
N GLY A 244 7.15 -4.81 12.45
CA GLY A 244 7.09 -6.09 11.73
C GLY A 244 8.32 -6.28 10.84
N HIS A 245 8.13 -6.67 9.57
CA HIS A 245 9.18 -6.75 8.54
C HIS A 245 10.48 -7.46 8.98
N HIS A 246 10.35 -8.46 9.85
CA HIS A 246 11.48 -9.22 10.39
C HIS A 246 11.64 -10.58 9.72
N TYR A 247 10.69 -11.01 8.89
CA TYR A 247 10.73 -12.26 8.12
C TYR A 247 10.57 -12.05 6.61
N HIS A 248 10.33 -10.80 6.20
CA HIS A 248 10.29 -10.33 4.82
C HIS A 248 10.78 -8.89 4.81
N PHE A 249 11.21 -8.42 3.65
CA PHE A 249 11.32 -7.00 3.37
C PHE A 249 10.26 -6.60 2.36
N HIS A 250 9.72 -5.39 2.53
CA HIS A 250 8.74 -4.80 1.64
C HIS A 250 9.50 -3.90 0.67
N VAL A 251 9.43 -4.17 -0.63
CA VAL A 251 9.96 -3.26 -1.66
C VAL A 251 8.87 -2.37 -2.21
N ARG A 252 9.21 -1.11 -2.49
CA ARG A 252 8.34 -0.13 -3.14
C ARG A 252 9.05 0.49 -4.33
N MET A 253 8.41 0.45 -5.49
CA MET A 253 8.88 1.12 -6.70
C MET A 253 8.40 2.58 -6.76
N LYS A 254 9.16 3.44 -7.44
CA LYS A 254 8.71 4.77 -7.84
C LYS A 254 7.56 4.64 -8.83
N CYS A 255 6.73 5.68 -8.93
CA CYS A 255 5.79 5.78 -10.03
C CYS A 255 6.52 5.68 -11.38
N PRO A 256 6.08 4.79 -12.29
CA PRO A 256 6.68 4.67 -13.62
C PRO A 256 6.58 5.98 -14.41
N PRO A 257 7.57 6.28 -15.28
CA PRO A 257 7.44 7.36 -16.26
C PRO A 257 6.16 7.20 -17.10
N GLY A 258 5.53 8.31 -17.49
CA GLY A 258 4.31 8.28 -18.31
C GLY A 258 3.04 7.84 -17.57
N ASN A 259 3.04 7.77 -16.23
CA ASN A 259 1.87 7.38 -15.43
C ASN A 259 1.31 8.56 -14.61
N PRO A 260 0.61 9.54 -15.22
CA PRO A 260 0.21 10.79 -14.56
C PRO A 260 -0.78 10.60 -13.40
N GLY A 261 -1.48 9.45 -13.37
CA GLY A 261 -2.38 9.09 -12.27
C GLY A 261 -1.66 8.57 -11.02
N CYS A 262 -0.35 8.34 -11.07
CA CYS A 262 0.43 7.79 -9.96
C CYS A 262 1.10 8.89 -9.14
N THR A 263 0.97 8.83 -7.82
CA THR A 263 1.55 9.81 -6.90
C THR A 263 2.66 9.20 -6.04
N ASN A 264 3.89 9.71 -6.21
CA ASN A 264 5.02 9.34 -5.37
C ASN A 264 4.86 9.86 -3.93
N GLN A 265 5.52 9.20 -2.99
CA GLN A 265 5.77 9.77 -1.67
C GLN A 265 6.90 10.81 -1.75
N ALA A 266 6.97 11.71 -0.76
CA ALA A 266 8.16 12.55 -0.56
C ALA A 266 9.44 11.68 -0.54
N PRO A 267 10.61 12.18 -0.98
CA PRO A 267 11.87 11.43 -0.90
C PRO A 267 12.20 11.00 0.54
N PRO A 268 12.94 9.90 0.75
CA PRO A 268 13.53 9.62 2.06
C PRO A 268 14.42 10.78 2.53
N PRO A 269 14.53 11.00 3.86
CA PRO A 269 15.47 11.99 4.40
C PRO A 269 16.89 11.80 3.83
N PRO A 270 17.70 12.87 3.76
CA PRO A 270 19.09 12.77 3.32
C PRO A 270 19.92 11.88 4.27
N GLY A 271 21.00 11.32 3.74
CA GLY A 271 21.90 10.40 4.45
C GLY A 271 21.44 8.94 4.49
N ASP A 272 22.25 8.09 5.10
CA ASP A 272 21.99 6.63 5.22
C ASP A 272 20.89 6.30 6.25
N GLY A 273 20.57 7.25 7.13
CA GLY A 273 19.59 7.12 8.19
C GLY A 273 19.96 6.06 9.24
N CYS A 274 21.25 5.87 9.51
CA CYS A 274 21.79 4.95 10.53
C CYS A 274 22.02 5.63 11.90
N GLY A 275 21.97 6.96 11.96
CA GLY A 275 22.14 7.74 13.21
C GLY A 275 20.86 7.87 14.06
N LYS A 276 20.57 9.08 14.53
CA LYS A 276 19.49 9.39 15.49
C LYS A 276 18.13 8.79 15.13
N ALA A 277 17.77 8.82 13.84
CA ALA A 277 16.50 8.25 13.37
C ALA A 277 16.40 6.74 13.66
N LEU A 278 17.47 5.98 13.44
CA LEU A 278 17.50 4.55 13.74
C LEU A 278 17.59 4.29 15.25
N ALA A 279 18.37 5.09 15.98
CA ALA A 279 18.47 4.98 17.44
C ALA A 279 17.09 5.11 18.12
N TRP A 280 16.23 6.02 17.65
CA TRP A 280 14.85 6.13 18.13
C TRP A 280 14.05 4.83 17.90
N TRP A 281 14.16 4.21 16.72
CA TRP A 281 13.49 2.93 16.42
C TRP A 281 13.98 1.77 17.30
N LEU A 282 15.24 1.80 17.73
CA LEU A 282 15.87 0.81 18.60
C LEU A 282 15.59 1.07 20.09
N SER A 283 15.19 2.28 20.48
CA SER A 283 14.70 2.59 21.83
C SER A 283 13.31 1.99 22.09
N ASP A 284 12.78 2.04 23.31
CA ASP A 284 11.42 1.58 23.62
C ASP A 284 10.32 2.56 23.20
N ALA A 285 10.65 3.81 22.88
CA ALA A 285 9.70 4.86 22.56
C ALA A 285 8.67 4.52 21.44
N PRO A 286 9.04 3.83 20.33
CA PRO A 286 8.08 3.40 19.32
C PRO A 286 7.18 2.23 19.73
N TRP A 287 7.55 1.50 20.80
CA TRP A 287 6.98 0.19 21.13
C TRP A 287 6.12 0.23 22.38
N THR A 288 6.35 1.20 23.27
CA THR A 288 5.49 1.43 24.42
C THR A 288 4.19 2.12 23.98
N PRO A 289 3.02 1.49 24.15
CA PRO A 289 1.75 2.16 23.90
C PRO A 289 1.65 3.40 24.79
N LYS A 290 1.28 4.55 24.21
CA LYS A 290 0.98 5.73 25.01
C LYS A 290 -0.13 5.37 26.00
N LYS A 291 0.08 5.65 27.29
CA LYS A 291 -0.98 5.51 28.31
C LYS A 291 -2.22 6.21 27.77
N PRO A 292 -3.41 5.58 27.80
CA PRO A 292 -4.61 6.26 27.38
C PRO A 292 -4.72 7.54 28.22
N SER A 293 -4.77 8.71 27.56
CA SER A 293 -5.20 9.94 28.21
C SER A 293 -6.48 9.60 28.96
N LYS A 294 -6.63 9.98 30.24
CA LYS A 294 -7.84 9.75 31.04
C LYS A 294 -9.06 10.03 30.16
N LYS A 295 -9.64 8.98 29.58
CA LYS A 295 -10.76 9.12 28.67
C LYS A 295 -11.92 9.39 29.61
N ASP A 296 -12.66 10.45 29.35
CA ASP A 296 -13.98 10.62 29.92
C ASP A 296 -14.71 9.26 29.81
N PRO A 297 -15.07 8.62 30.95
CA PRO A 297 -15.67 7.29 30.95
C PRO A 297 -16.98 7.23 30.15
N ASN A 298 -17.61 8.38 29.88
CA ASN A 298 -18.82 8.47 29.07
C ASN A 298 -18.56 8.64 27.56
N LYS A 299 -17.31 8.86 27.14
CA LYS A 299 -16.97 9.08 25.73
C LYS A 299 -16.72 7.77 25.01
N LYS A 300 -17.76 7.24 24.35
CA LYS A 300 -17.68 6.05 23.48
C LYS A 300 -16.49 6.17 22.51
N PRO A 301 -15.64 5.13 22.36
CA PRO A 301 -14.55 5.15 21.40
C PRO A 301 -15.07 5.45 20.00
N LYS A 302 -14.57 6.53 19.36
CA LYS A 302 -14.90 6.80 17.95
C LYS A 302 -14.40 5.61 17.12
N LYS A 303 -15.33 4.86 16.49
CA LYS A 303 -14.97 3.80 15.55
C LYS A 303 -14.10 4.40 14.45
N LYS A 304 -12.97 3.75 14.13
CA LYS A 304 -12.10 4.21 13.03
C LYS A 304 -12.91 4.21 11.74
N ARG A 305 -12.99 5.36 11.07
CA ARG A 305 -13.67 5.51 9.77
C ARG A 305 -13.04 4.54 8.77
N GLN A 306 -13.86 3.75 8.10
CA GLN A 306 -13.41 2.85 7.05
C GLN A 306 -13.28 3.63 5.74
N VAL A 307 -12.21 3.36 4.97
CA VAL A 307 -12.02 3.94 3.64
C VAL A 307 -13.12 3.42 2.72
N THR A 308 -13.86 4.33 2.11
CA THR A 308 -14.92 4.07 1.13
C THR A 308 -14.38 4.29 -0.29
N LEU A 309 -15.16 3.92 -1.30
CA LEU A 309 -14.78 4.18 -2.69
C LEU A 309 -14.68 5.69 -2.98
N ALA A 310 -15.52 6.51 -2.33
CA ALA A 310 -15.49 7.97 -2.46
C ALA A 310 -14.22 8.61 -1.87
N ASP A 311 -13.51 7.91 -0.97
CA ASP A 311 -12.23 8.37 -0.46
C ASP A 311 -11.07 8.11 -1.43
N LEU A 312 -11.24 7.29 -2.47
CA LEU A 312 -10.20 6.93 -3.44
C LEU A 312 -10.21 7.86 -4.66
N PRO A 313 -9.13 7.91 -5.48
CA PRO A 313 -9.17 8.64 -6.75
C PRO A 313 -10.37 8.21 -7.61
N GLN A 314 -11.05 9.17 -8.26
CA GLN A 314 -12.28 8.91 -9.01
C GLN A 314 -12.13 7.78 -10.05
N ALA A 315 -10.97 7.70 -10.71
CA ALA A 315 -10.68 6.65 -11.69
C ALA A 315 -10.73 5.23 -11.09
N CYS A 316 -10.61 5.07 -9.77
CA CYS A 316 -10.74 3.77 -9.11
C CYS A 316 -12.15 3.21 -9.13
N THR A 317 -13.19 4.06 -9.25
CA THR A 317 -14.56 3.60 -9.51
C THR A 317 -14.65 2.92 -10.88
N ALA A 318 -14.06 3.52 -11.92
CA ALA A 318 -14.03 2.93 -13.25
C ALA A 318 -13.24 1.61 -13.26
N VAL A 319 -12.09 1.56 -12.59
CA VAL A 319 -11.31 0.31 -12.44
C VAL A 319 -12.12 -0.77 -11.73
N LEU A 320 -12.81 -0.44 -10.65
CA LEU A 320 -13.62 -1.39 -9.89
C LEU A 320 -14.78 -1.96 -10.73
N ASN A 321 -15.36 -1.15 -11.61
CA ASN A 321 -16.55 -1.50 -12.39
C ASN A 321 -16.25 -2.02 -13.80
N ALA A 322 -15.02 -1.89 -14.30
CA ALA A 322 -14.64 -2.36 -15.62
C ALA A 322 -14.88 -3.87 -15.81
N GLU A 323 -15.09 -4.28 -17.05
CA GLU A 323 -15.14 -5.69 -17.44
C GLU A 323 -13.88 -6.43 -16.96
N PRO A 324 -13.99 -7.68 -16.49
CA PRO A 324 -12.83 -8.48 -16.18
C PRO A 324 -12.03 -8.77 -17.45
N MET A 325 -10.71 -8.59 -17.41
CA MET A 325 -9.85 -9.06 -18.50
C MET A 325 -10.00 -10.58 -18.59
N GLN A 326 -10.30 -11.09 -19.78
CA GLN A 326 -10.27 -12.52 -20.04
C GLN A 326 -8.81 -12.94 -20.08
N VAL A 327 -8.31 -13.42 -18.94
CA VAL A 327 -6.95 -13.96 -18.85
C VAL A 327 -7.02 -15.34 -19.52
N ALA A 328 -6.71 -15.39 -20.81
CA ALA A 328 -6.53 -16.66 -21.52
C ALA A 328 -5.39 -17.41 -20.83
N GLY A 329 -5.73 -18.49 -20.12
CA GLY A 329 -4.75 -19.39 -19.50
C GLY A 329 -4.11 -18.93 -18.19
N ALA A 330 -4.90 -18.73 -17.13
CA ALA A 330 -4.50 -19.02 -15.74
C ALA A 330 -5.69 -18.84 -14.77
N ARG A 331 -6.85 -19.44 -15.08
CA ARG A 331 -7.85 -19.65 -14.03
C ARG A 331 -7.31 -20.76 -13.12
N TYR A 332 -6.74 -20.39 -11.98
CA TYR A 332 -6.71 -21.34 -10.87
C TYR A 332 -8.16 -21.51 -10.40
N VAL A 333 -8.82 -22.53 -10.92
CA VAL A 333 -9.97 -23.15 -10.29
C VAL A 333 -9.39 -24.06 -9.21
N PRO A 334 -9.71 -23.88 -7.92
CA PRO A 334 -9.34 -24.87 -6.91
C PRO A 334 -10.02 -26.20 -7.27
N GLU A 335 -9.22 -27.20 -7.64
CA GLU A 335 -9.68 -28.59 -7.76
C GLU A 335 -10.35 -28.98 -6.42
N PRO A 336 -11.53 -29.62 -6.45
CA PRO A 336 -12.09 -30.23 -5.25
C PRO A 336 -11.09 -31.24 -4.70
N VAL A 337 -10.81 -31.19 -3.40
CA VAL A 337 -9.96 -32.17 -2.72
C VAL A 337 -10.60 -33.54 -2.92
N ARG A 338 -10.00 -34.39 -3.76
CA ARG A 338 -10.37 -35.80 -3.82
C ARG A 338 -10.04 -36.44 -2.47
N ALA A 339 -11.01 -37.16 -1.90
CA ALA A 339 -10.75 -38.00 -0.74
C ALA A 339 -9.61 -38.97 -1.07
N ILE A 340 -8.59 -39.01 -0.22
CA ILE A 340 -7.45 -39.90 -0.37
C ILE A 340 -7.97 -41.31 -0.06
N THR A 341 -7.93 -42.21 -1.03
CA THR A 341 -8.12 -43.64 -0.82
C THR A 341 -7.14 -44.12 0.24
N ALA A 342 -7.58 -45.01 1.15
CA ALA A 342 -6.83 -45.43 2.34
C ALA A 342 -5.33 -45.65 2.08
N LEU A 343 -4.50 -44.99 2.90
CA LEU A 343 -3.04 -45.12 2.84
C LEU A 343 -2.63 -46.59 3.07
N PRO A 344 -1.66 -47.12 2.31
CA PRO A 344 -1.11 -48.45 2.57
C PRO A 344 -0.43 -48.48 3.94
N ARG A 345 -0.56 -49.62 4.64
CA ARG A 345 0.00 -49.82 5.98
C ARG A 345 1.53 -49.63 5.96
N SER A 346 2.03 -48.91 6.95
CA SER A 346 3.46 -48.63 7.16
C SER A 346 4.27 -49.92 7.30
N ARG A 347 5.33 -50.06 6.50
CA ARG A 347 6.40 -51.04 6.74
C ARG A 347 7.40 -50.50 7.76
N PRO A 348 7.89 -51.31 8.72
CA PRO A 348 8.95 -50.90 9.62
C PRO A 348 10.27 -50.71 8.86
N LEU A 349 11.04 -49.70 9.25
CA LEU A 349 12.41 -49.51 8.78
C LEU A 349 13.30 -50.60 9.39
N GLN A 350 14.03 -51.32 8.53
CA GLN A 350 15.08 -52.25 8.96
C GLN A 350 16.23 -51.46 9.61
N ARG A 351 16.76 -52.00 10.71
CA ARG A 351 17.80 -51.38 11.54
C ARG A 351 19.15 -51.35 10.84
#